data_AF-A0A2G9MBF3-F1
#
_entry.id   AF-A0A2G9MBF3-F1
#
_cell.length_a   1.000
_cell.length_b   1.000
_cell.length_c   1.000
_cell.angle_alpha   90.00
_cell.angle_beta   90.00
_cell.angle_gamma   90.00
#
_symmetry.space_group_name_H-M   'P 1'
#
loop_
_entity.id
_entity.type
_entity.pdbx_description
1 polymer ?
#
loop_
_entity_poly.entity_id
_entity_poly.type
_entity_poly.pdbx_seq_one_letter_code
_entity_poly.pdbx_strand_id
1 'polypeptide(L)' 'MYIYILCMSKLISISDDVYEKLKHLKGEDSYSKVIKILIEKKPNKEKLLGFFGKGGVDEKKVRELAPMWKKWSEKYV' A
#
# COMPACT_ATOMS: atom_id res chain seq x y z
N MET A 1 -30.44 19.08 25.61
CA MET A 1 -29.36 18.26 25.01
C MET A 1 -28.90 18.97 23.76
N TYR A 2 -27.75 19.64 23.79
CA TYR A 2 -27.24 20.41 22.65
C TYR A 2 -26.26 19.55 21.86
N ILE A 3 -26.59 19.28 20.59
CA ILE A 3 -25.71 18.58 19.66
C ILE A 3 -24.96 19.68 18.89
N TYR A 4 -23.69 19.90 19.21
CA TYR A 4 -22.83 20.82 18.48
C TYR A 4 -22.24 20.11 17.27
N ILE A 5 -22.75 20.41 16.08
CA ILE A 5 -22.15 19.95 14.82
C ILE A 5 -21.17 21.04 14.34
N LEU A 6 -19.91 20.90 14.74
CA LEU A 6 -18.81 21.69 14.19
C LEU A 6 -18.40 21.10 12.84
N CYS A 7 -19.09 21.48 11.76
CA CYS A 7 -18.67 21.13 10.40
C CYS A 7 -18.20 22.39 9.67
N MET A 8 -16.92 22.76 9.86
CA MET A 8 -16.29 23.75 9.00
C MET A 8 -15.91 23.08 7.68
N SER A 9 -16.76 23.23 6.66
CA SER A 9 -16.42 22.84 5.30
C SER A 9 -15.36 23.79 4.74
N LYS A 10 -14.37 23.21 4.06
CA LYS A 10 -13.38 23.97 3.30
C LYS A 10 -13.51 23.59 1.83
N LEU A 11 -13.48 24.59 0.96
CA LEU A 11 -13.39 24.35 -0.47
C LEU A 11 -11.93 24.11 -0.82
N ILE A 12 -11.67 23.05 -1.58
CA ILE A 12 -10.36 22.71 -2.12
C ILE A 12 -10.48 22.60 -3.63
N SER A 13 -9.51 23.15 -4.34
CA SER A 13 -9.36 22.93 -5.78
C SER A 13 -8.36 21.80 -5.99
N ILE A 14 -8.72 20.85 -6.84
CA ILE A 14 -7.90 19.70 -7.22
C ILE A 14 -7.93 19.53 -8.73
N SER A 15 -6.95 18.85 -9.30
CA SER A 15 -6.96 18.52 -10.72
C SER A 15 -8.05 17.51 -11.07
N ASP A 16 -8.51 17.54 -12.31
CA ASP A 16 -9.59 16.67 -12.81
C ASP A 16 -9.27 15.18 -12.63
N ASP A 17 -8.01 14.79 -12.85
CA ASP A 17 -7.58 13.40 -12.70
C ASP A 17 -7.66 12.92 -11.24
N VAL A 18 -7.36 13.79 -10.28
CA VAL A 18 -7.46 13.50 -8.85
C VAL A 18 -8.92 13.46 -8.44
N TYR A 19 -9.75 14.35 -8.97
CA TYR A 19 -11.19 14.35 -8.71
C TYR A 19 -11.85 13.05 -9.17
N GLU A 20 -11.58 12.61 -10.41
CA GLU A 20 -12.16 11.35 -10.94
C GLU A 20 -11.69 10.14 -10.12
N LYS A 21 -10.41 10.08 -9.74
CA LYS A 21 -9.91 9.02 -8.83
C LYS A 21 -10.63 9.04 -7.48
N LEU A 22 -10.80 10.22 -6.87
CA LEU A 22 -11.50 10.36 -5.60
C LEU A 22 -12.99 10.00 -5.72
N LYS A 23 -13.64 10.34 -6.83
CA LYS A 23 -15.04 9.99 -7.12
C LYS A 23 -15.23 8.49 -7.22
N HIS A 24 -14.32 7.78 -7.90
CA HIS A 24 -14.32 6.32 -7.95
C HIS A 24 -14.07 5.68 -6.58
N LEU A 25 -13.12 6.22 -5.80
CA LEU A 25 -12.80 5.73 -4.46
C LEU A 25 -13.89 6.01 -3.43
N LYS A 26 -14.66 7.08 -3.64
CA LYS A 26 -15.72 7.51 -2.73
C LYS A 26 -16.87 6.52 -2.68
N GLY A 27 -17.34 6.03 -3.83
CA GLY A 27 -18.57 5.23 -3.87
C GLY A 27 -19.71 5.95 -3.16
N GLU A 28 -20.29 5.29 -2.14
CA GLU A 28 -21.36 5.86 -1.30
C GLU A 28 -20.88 6.66 -0.08
N ASP A 29 -19.58 6.64 0.23
CA ASP A 29 -19.02 7.35 1.38
C ASP A 29 -18.85 8.86 1.14
N SER A 30 -18.43 9.63 2.16
CA SER A 30 -18.08 11.05 1.99
C SER A 30 -16.61 11.24 1.59
N TYR A 31 -16.30 12.29 0.82
CA TYR A 31 -14.90 12.60 0.47
C TYR A 31 -14.02 12.76 1.70
N SER A 32 -14.53 13.41 2.75
CA SER A 32 -13.80 13.58 4.01
C SER A 32 -13.46 12.25 4.68
N LYS A 33 -14.38 11.27 4.66
CA LYS A 33 -14.15 9.93 5.20
C LYS A 33 -13.10 9.19 4.38
N VAL A 34 -13.19 9.26 3.05
CA VAL A 34 -12.23 8.62 2.12
C VAL A 34 -10.83 9.21 2.31
N ILE A 35 -10.71 10.55 2.35
CA ILE A 35 -9.44 11.24 2.57
C ILE A 35 -8.86 10.84 3.94
N LYS A 36 -9.69 10.79 4.99
CA LYS A 36 -9.25 10.34 6.32
C LYS A 36 -8.71 8.91 6.29
N ILE A 37 -9.42 7.98 5.65
CA ILE A 37 -8.96 6.59 5.49
C ILE A 37 -7.65 6.52 4.70
N LEU A 38 -7.49 7.33 3.66
CA LEU A 38 -6.26 7.37 2.86
C LEU A 38 -5.07 7.92 3.65
N ILE A 39 -5.29 8.90 4.53
CA ILE A 39 -4.27 9.44 5.44
C ILE A 39 -3.94 8.43 6.55
N GLU A 40 -4.95 7.75 7.10
CA GLU A 40 -4.81 6.76 8.18
C GLU A 40 -4.25 5.43 7.70
N LYS A 41 -4.46 5.09 6.42
CA LYS A 41 -3.71 4.04 5.72
C LYS A 41 -2.25 4.46 5.67
N LYS A 42 -1.50 4.14 6.72
CA LYS A 42 -0.03 4.18 6.72
C LYS A 42 0.47 3.62 5.39
N PRO A 43 1.54 4.20 4.80
CA PRO A 43 2.20 3.55 3.68
C PRO A 43 2.48 2.13 4.13
N ASN A 44 2.07 1.18 3.31
CA ASN A 44 2.19 -0.24 3.60
C ASN A 44 3.68 -0.60 3.50
N LYS A 45 4.45 -0.13 4.49
CA LYS A 45 5.89 -0.23 4.59
C LYS A 45 6.27 -1.70 4.46
N GLU A 46 5.42 -2.60 4.95
CA GLU A 46 5.54 -4.05 4.81
C GLU A 46 5.34 -4.55 3.36
N LYS A 47 4.34 -4.06 2.62
CA LYS A 47 4.22 -4.39 1.17
C LYS A 47 5.37 -3.83 0.35
N LEU A 48 5.83 -2.61 0.65
CA LEU A 48 6.99 -2.02 -0.02
C LEU A 48 8.27 -2.78 0.34
N LEU A 49 8.48 -3.15 1.60
CA LEU A 49 9.62 -3.96 2.04
C LEU A 49 9.60 -5.38 1.45
N GLY A 50 8.42 -5.96 1.25
CA GLY A 50 8.24 -7.22 0.51
C GLY A 50 8.62 -7.08 -0.98
N PHE A 51 8.29 -5.95 -1.60
CA PHE A 51 8.68 -5.64 -2.98
C PHE A 51 10.20 -5.39 -3.11
N PHE A 52 10.82 -4.78 -2.09
CA PHE A 52 12.26 -4.55 -2.01
C PHE A 52 13.07 -5.74 -1.42
N GLY A 53 12.48 -6.94 -1.34
CA GLY A 53 13.21 -8.16 -1.01
C GLY A 53 13.76 -8.25 0.42
N LYS A 54 13.24 -7.44 1.35
CA LYS A 54 13.63 -7.45 2.79
C LYS A 54 12.59 -8.13 3.68
N GLY A 55 11.62 -8.83 3.10
CA GLY A 55 10.83 -9.82 3.82
C GLY A 55 11.67 -11.09 3.94
N GLY A 56 11.93 -11.52 5.19
CA GLY A 56 12.91 -12.53 5.56
C GLY A 56 13.10 -13.64 4.54
N VAL A 57 14.37 -13.83 4.15
CA VAL A 57 14.81 -14.99 3.38
C VAL A 57 14.27 -16.24 4.08
N ASP A 58 13.34 -16.92 3.43
CA ASP A 58 12.79 -18.19 3.90
C ASP A 58 13.93 -19.22 3.86
N GLU A 59 14.56 -19.46 5.01
CA GLU A 59 15.72 -20.33 5.17
C GLU A 59 15.49 -21.74 4.58
N LYS A 60 14.24 -22.21 4.58
CA LYS A 60 13.90 -23.49 3.96
C LYS A 60 14.03 -23.44 2.45
N LYS A 61 13.51 -22.40 1.80
CA LYS A 61 13.65 -22.23 0.33
C LYS A 61 15.10 -22.07 -0.09
N VAL A 62 15.92 -21.38 0.70
CA VAL A 62 17.37 -21.26 0.40
C VAL A 62 18.09 -22.59 0.55
N ARG A 63 17.76 -23.40 1.58
CA ARG A 63 18.34 -24.75 1.73
C ARG A 63 17.94 -25.68 0.59
N GLU A 64 16.71 -25.59 0.08
CA GLU A 64 16.25 -26.38 -1.06
C GLU A 64 16.91 -25.97 -2.39
N LEU A 65 17.23 -24.69 -2.55
CA LEU A 65 17.88 -24.16 -3.76
C LEU A 65 19.41 -24.35 -3.78
N ALA A 66 20.05 -24.48 -2.61
CA ALA A 66 21.50 -24.71 -2.48
C ALA A 66 22.04 -25.91 -3.31
N PRO A 67 21.43 -27.11 -3.30
CA PRO A 67 21.91 -28.24 -4.10
C PRO A 67 21.72 -28.02 -5.61
N MET A 68 20.68 -27.29 -6.04
CA MET A 68 20.48 -26.94 -7.46
C MET A 68 21.55 -25.96 -7.94
N TRP A 69 21.91 -24.99 -7.10
CA TRP A 69 22.92 -23.99 -7.45
C TRP A 69 24.32 -24.61 -7.58
N LYS A 70 24.65 -25.60 -6.72
CA LYS A 70 25.90 -26.37 -6.85
C LYS A 70 25.97 -27.14 -8.18
N LYS A 71 24.88 -27.80 -8.58
CA LYS A 71 24.79 -28.47 -9.89
C LYS A 71 24.87 -27.52 -11.08
N TRP A 72 24.35 -26.30 -10.95
CA TRP A 72 24.43 -25.28 -12.00
C TRP A 72 25.83 -24.68 -12.13
N SER A 73 26.50 -24.44 -11.00
CA SER A 73 27.88 -23.98 -10.93
C SER A 73 28.84 -24.99 -11.56
N GLU A 74 28.70 -26.27 -11.25
CA GLU A 74 29.54 -27.34 -11.82
C GLU A 74 29.30 -27.59 -13.32
N LYS A 75 28.18 -27.13 -13.88
CA LYS A 75 27.81 -27.36 -15.28
C LYS A 75 28.19 -26.21 -16.23
N TYR A 76 28.37 -25.00 -15.70
CA TYR A 76 28.58 -23.78 -16.49
C TYR A 76 29.79 -22.95 -16.06
N VAL A 77 30.68 -23.53 -15.25
CA VAL A 77 32.05 -23.04 -14.98
C VAL A 77 33.04 -23.95 -15.69
#